data_AF-A0A136N9I4-F1
#
_entry.id   AF-A0A136N9I4-F1
#
_cell.length_a   1.000
_cell.length_b   1.000
_cell.length_c   1.000
_cell.angle_alpha   90.00
_cell.angle_beta   90.00
_cell.angle_gamma   90.00
#
_symmetry.space_group_name_H-M   'P 1'
#
loop_
_entity.id
_entity.type
_entity.pdbx_description
1 polymer ?
#
loop_
_entity_poly.entity_id
_entity_poly.type
_entity_poly.pdbx_seq_one_letter_code
_entity_poly.pdbx_strand_id
1 'polypeptide(L)'
;MKFTVERKLMTNSIDQQVIDFTAAYTGSSPGAINNSTTLDSLGIVTKQDVVDYVTELEDSFDLMYEEGDANGIVTVGDAAALIERKLGENG
;
A
#
# COMPACT_ATOMS: atom_id res chain seq x y z
N MET A 1 -0.96 -39.02 -7.91
CA MET A 1 -1.39 -37.60 -7.94
C MET A 1 -0.26 -36.76 -7.39
N LYS A 2 0.42 -35.98 -8.24
CA LYS A 2 1.48 -35.06 -7.79
C LYS A 2 0.80 -33.74 -7.42
N PHE A 3 0.64 -33.48 -6.13
CA PHE A 3 0.34 -32.14 -5.64
C PHE A 3 1.64 -31.35 -5.73
N THR A 4 1.85 -30.68 -6.85
CA THR A 4 2.84 -29.61 -6.92
C THR A 4 2.26 -28.47 -6.10
N VAL A 5 2.67 -28.40 -4.83
CA VAL A 5 2.58 -27.17 -4.07
C VAL A 5 3.53 -26.22 -4.78
N GLU A 6 3.01 -25.49 -5.76
CA GLU A 6 3.66 -24.30 -6.29
C GLU A 6 3.78 -23.36 -5.10
N ARG A 7 4.92 -23.45 -4.40
CA ARG A 7 5.41 -22.35 -3.58
C ARG A 7 5.52 -21.18 -4.55
N LYS A 8 4.44 -20.40 -4.66
CA LYS A 8 4.47 -19.07 -5.25
C LYS A 8 5.53 -18.35 -4.42
N LEU A 9 6.73 -18.26 -4.99
CA LEU A 9 7.83 -17.48 -4.48
C LEU A 9 7.28 -16.05 -4.42
N MET A 10 6.69 -15.69 -3.27
CA MET A 10 6.21 -14.35 -2.97
C MET A 10 7.45 -13.49 -2.74
N THR A 11 8.15 -13.19 -3.82
CA THR A 11 8.83 -11.91 -3.94
C THR A 11 7.70 -10.88 -3.97
N ASN A 12 7.11 -10.57 -2.82
CA ASN A 12 6.04 -9.58 -2.77
C ASN A 12 6.69 -8.24 -3.10
N SER A 13 6.53 -7.79 -4.35
CA SER A 13 6.83 -6.41 -4.75
C SER A 13 6.21 -5.47 -3.72
N ILE A 14 6.85 -4.32 -3.46
CA ILE A 14 6.27 -3.28 -2.59
C ILE A 14 4.83 -2.97 -3.04
N ASP A 15 4.58 -2.94 -4.34
CA ASP A 15 3.23 -2.80 -4.91
C ASP A 15 2.25 -3.81 -4.31
N GLN A 16 2.60 -5.10 -4.28
CA GLN A 16 1.71 -6.15 -3.79
C GLN A 16 1.50 -6.03 -2.29
N GLN A 17 2.53 -5.65 -1.52
CA GLN A 17 2.41 -5.45 -0.08
C GLN A 17 1.48 -4.27 0.23
N VAL A 18 1.61 -3.17 -0.51
CA VAL A 18 0.75 -1.99 -0.37
C VAL A 18 -0.68 -2.30 -0.81
N ILE A 19 -0.87 -3.07 -1.89
CA ILE A 19 -2.19 -3.55 -2.32
C ILE A 19 -2.83 -4.42 -1.23
N ASP A 20 -2.10 -5.39 -0.69
CA ASP A 20 -2.58 -6.29 0.35
C ASP A 20 -2.94 -5.53 1.64
N PHE A 21 -2.10 -4.55 2.04
CA PHE A 21 -2.38 -3.65 3.15
C PHE A 21 -3.65 -2.83 2.89
N THR A 22 -3.75 -2.19 1.72
CA THR A 22 -4.89 -1.35 1.37
C THR A 22 -6.19 -2.16 1.37
N ALA A 23 -6.14 -3.38 0.86
CA ALA A 23 -7.27 -4.30 0.88
C ALA A 23 -7.70 -4.63 2.32
N ALA A 24 -6.75 -4.92 3.20
CA ALA A 24 -7.02 -5.18 4.61
C ALA A 24 -7.59 -3.93 5.33
N TYR A 25 -6.98 -2.75 5.13
CA TYR A 25 -7.39 -1.48 5.73
C TYR A 25 -8.82 -1.09 5.35
N THR A 26 -9.18 -1.28 4.08
CA THR A 26 -10.49 -0.86 3.53
C THR A 26 -11.54 -1.96 3.57
N GLY A 27 -11.19 -3.19 3.98
CA GLY A 27 -12.08 -4.36 3.88
C GLY A 27 -12.39 -4.79 2.45
N SER A 28 -11.59 -4.35 1.48
CA SER A 28 -11.75 -4.65 0.05
C SER A 28 -11.08 -5.98 -0.33
N SER A 29 -11.45 -6.54 -1.49
CA SER A 29 -10.76 -7.71 -2.03
C SER A 29 -9.43 -7.29 -2.68
N PRO A 30 -8.28 -7.91 -2.36
CA PRO A 30 -6.99 -7.56 -2.96
C PRO A 30 -7.00 -7.66 -4.49
N GLY A 31 -7.77 -8.60 -5.06
CA GLY A 31 -7.89 -8.78 -6.50
C GLY A 31 -8.67 -7.67 -7.22
N ALA A 32 -9.32 -6.76 -6.48
CA ALA A 32 -10.03 -5.60 -7.02
C ALA A 32 -9.19 -4.31 -6.97
N ILE A 33 -8.04 -4.33 -6.29
CA ILE A 33 -7.16 -3.18 -6.10
C ILE A 33 -5.93 -3.33 -7.01
N ASN A 34 -5.55 -2.24 -7.67
CA ASN A 34 -4.32 -2.13 -8.45
C ASN A 34 -3.73 -0.73 -8.29
N ASN A 35 -2.55 -0.49 -8.86
CA ASN A 35 -1.84 0.79 -8.70
C ASN A 35 -2.62 2.01 -9.22
N SER A 36 -3.56 1.84 -10.16
CA SER A 36 -4.41 2.92 -10.66
C SER A 36 -5.71 3.10 -9.85
N THR A 37 -5.97 2.24 -8.86
CA THR A 37 -7.12 2.39 -7.96
C THR A 37 -6.96 3.67 -7.13
N THR A 38 -7.96 4.53 -7.15
CA THR A 38 -7.97 5.77 -6.35
C THR A 38 -8.37 5.48 -4.91
N LEU A 39 -7.75 6.17 -3.96
CA LEU A 39 -8.05 6.05 -2.53
C LEU A 39 -9.53 6.42 -2.25
N ASP A 40 -10.05 7.44 -2.93
CA ASP A 40 -11.46 7.83 -2.86
C ASP A 40 -12.42 6.68 -3.18
N SER A 41 -12.07 5.83 -4.16
CA SER A 41 -12.92 4.69 -4.55
C SER A 41 -12.97 3.59 -3.48
N LEU A 42 -12.05 3.63 -2.53
CA LEU A 42 -11.93 2.70 -1.41
C LEU A 42 -12.43 3.31 -0.09
N GLY A 43 -13.03 4.51 -0.15
CA GLY A 43 -13.59 5.19 1.02
C GLY A 43 -12.59 6.09 1.78
N ILE A 44 -11.39 6.28 1.26
CA ILE A 44 -10.38 7.21 1.81
C ILE A 44 -10.53 8.52 1.04
N VAL A 45 -11.36 9.45 1.54
CA VAL A 45 -11.86 10.59 0.74
C VAL A 45 -11.35 11.94 1.27
N THR A 46 -11.21 12.07 2.58
CA THR A 46 -10.77 13.32 3.20
C THR A 46 -9.25 13.37 3.31
N LYS A 47 -8.71 14.58 3.43
CA LYS A 47 -7.27 14.76 3.70
C LYS A 47 -6.84 14.05 4.98
N GLN A 48 -7.71 14.01 6.00
CA GLN A 48 -7.43 13.30 7.24
C GLN A 48 -7.39 11.79 6.99
N ASP A 49 -8.32 11.24 6.21
CA ASP A 49 -8.32 9.80 5.88
C ASP A 49 -7.04 9.40 5.15
N VAL A 50 -6.54 10.25 4.23
CA VAL A 50 -5.28 10.00 3.52
C VAL A 50 -4.09 10.04 4.48
N VAL A 51 -4.06 11.00 5.42
CA VAL A 51 -3.02 11.08 6.46
C VAL A 51 -3.04 9.83 7.35
N ASP A 52 -4.22 9.42 7.82
CA ASP A 52 -4.39 8.25 8.67
C ASP A 52 -3.96 6.98 7.92
N TYR A 53 -4.39 6.82 6.67
CA TYR A 53 -3.99 5.72 5.80
C TYR A 53 -2.48 5.65 5.58
N VAL A 54 -1.83 6.78 5.24
CA VAL A 54 -0.38 6.82 4.99
C VAL A 54 0.39 6.56 6.28
N THR A 55 -0.06 7.07 7.43
CA THR A 55 0.56 6.82 8.73
C THR A 55 0.57 5.33 9.07
N GLU A 56 -0.59 4.66 8.96
CA GLU A 56 -0.72 3.22 9.23
C GLU A 56 0.03 2.38 8.19
N LEU A 57 0.05 2.81 6.93
CA LEU A 57 0.83 2.16 5.89
C LEU A 57 2.31 2.22 6.22
N GLU A 58 2.87 3.38 6.53
CA GLU A 58 4.28 3.53 6.84
C GLU A 58 4.69 2.77 8.10
N ASP A 59 3.86 2.77 9.14
CA ASP A 59 4.07 1.96 10.35
C ASP A 59 4.17 0.46 10.01
N SER A 60 3.36 -0.03 9.06
CA SER A 60 3.42 -1.43 8.61
C SER A 60 4.72 -1.83 7.90
N PHE A 61 5.50 -0.85 7.43
CA PHE A 61 6.83 -1.04 6.83
C PHE A 61 7.97 -0.64 7.77
N ASP A 62 7.70 -0.45 9.06
CA ASP A 62 8.67 0.07 10.04
C ASP A 62 9.26 1.45 9.63
N LEU A 63 8.46 2.26 8.91
CA LEU A 63 8.80 3.63 8.50
C LEU A 63 8.12 4.65 9.40
N MET A 64 8.72 5.83 9.54
CA MET A 64 8.16 6.93 10.30
C MET A 64 7.45 7.91 9.37
N TYR A 65 6.22 8.30 9.74
CA TYR A 65 5.49 9.37 9.07
C TYR A 65 6.16 10.73 9.26
N GLU A 66 6.30 11.47 8.16
CA GLU A 66 6.81 12.84 8.11
C GLU A 66 5.72 13.80 7.62
N GLU A 67 5.81 15.05 8.07
CA GLU A 67 4.86 16.08 7.66
C GLU A 67 4.94 16.30 6.13
N GLY A 68 3.87 15.93 5.43
CA GLY A 68 3.75 16.10 3.99
C GLY A 68 3.81 14.81 3.18
N ASP A 69 4.05 13.64 3.79
CA ASP A 69 4.07 12.37 3.06
C ASP A 69 2.73 12.03 2.40
N ALA A 70 1.62 12.36 3.08
CA ALA A 70 0.27 12.21 2.54
C ALA A 70 -0.05 13.23 1.41
N ASN A 71 0.79 14.22 1.17
CA ASN A 71 0.51 15.27 0.20
C ASN A 71 0.67 14.77 -1.23
N GLY A 72 -0.43 14.76 -1.98
CA GLY A 72 -0.42 14.34 -3.38
C GLY A 72 -0.59 12.84 -3.59
N ILE A 73 -0.84 12.07 -2.53
CA ILE A 73 -1.21 10.66 -2.64
C ILE A 73 -2.70 10.58 -3.03
N VAL A 74 -2.98 10.05 -4.22
CA VAL A 74 -4.35 9.93 -4.77
C VAL A 74 -4.70 8.47 -5.09
N THR A 75 -3.69 7.68 -5.44
CA THR A 75 -3.84 6.28 -5.85
C THR A 75 -3.01 5.36 -4.96
N VAL A 76 -3.35 4.07 -5.00
CA VAL A 76 -2.55 3.02 -4.35
C VAL A 76 -1.12 2.98 -4.90
N GLY A 77 -0.94 3.29 -6.19
CA GLY A 77 0.38 3.41 -6.80
C GLY A 77 1.22 4.56 -6.25
N ASP A 78 0.60 5.71 -5.94
CA ASP A 78 1.32 6.83 -5.31
C ASP A 78 1.82 6.44 -3.91
N ALA A 79 0.99 5.73 -3.15
CA ALA A 79 1.37 5.21 -1.84
C ALA A 79 2.50 4.16 -1.95
N ALA A 80 2.46 3.28 -2.94
CA ALA A 80 3.53 2.32 -3.19
C ALA A 80 4.85 3.00 -3.56
N ALA A 81 4.80 4.04 -4.40
CA ALA A 81 5.98 4.83 -4.77
C ALA A 81 6.58 5.58 -3.57
N LEU A 82 5.75 6.06 -2.65
CA LEU A 82 6.21 6.67 -1.39
C LEU A 82 7.00 5.65 -0.56
N ILE A 83 6.46 4.45 -0.35
CA ILE A 83 7.11 3.38 0.42
C ILE A 83 8.42 2.94 -0.25
N GLU A 84 8.42 2.75 -1.57
CA GLU A 84 9.61 2.38 -2.33
C GLU A 84 10.71 3.45 -2.20
N ARG A 85 10.35 4.73 -2.32
CA ARG A 85 11.29 5.85 -2.11
C ARG A 85 11.90 5.81 -0.72
N LYS A 86 11.08 5.73 0.33
CA LYS A 86 11.57 5.74 1.72
C LYS A 86 12.45 4.54 2.05
N LEU A 87 12.10 3.34 1.58
CA LEU A 87 12.94 2.16 1.76
C LEU A 87 14.26 2.26 0.99
N GLY A 88 14.28 2.91 -0.18
CA GLY A 88 15.48 3.19 -0.94
C GLY A 88 16.39 4.26 -0.31
N GLU A 89 15.82 5.22 0.41
CA GLU A 89 16.56 6.25 1.16
C GLU A 89 17.14 5.73 2.49
N ASN A 90 16.56 4.66 3.05
CA ASN A 90 17.01 4.00 4.27
C ASN A 90 18.07 2.89 4.05
N GLY A 91 18.52 2.68 2.80
CA GLY A 91 19.43 1.61 2.38
C GLY A 91 20.90 2.02 2.20
#